data_AF-A0A6G1EEA9-F1
#
_entry.id   AF-A0A6G1EEA9-F1
#
_cell.length_a   1.000
_cell.length_b   1.000
_cell.length_c   1.000
_cell.angle_alpha   90.00
_cell.angle_beta   90.00
_cell.angle_gamma   90.00
#
_symmetry.space_group_name_H-M   'P 1'
#
loop_
_entity.id
_entity.type
_entity.pdbx_description
1 polymer ?
#
loop_
_entity_poly.entity_id
_entity_poly.type
_entity_poly.pdbx_seq_one_letter_code
_entity_poly.pdbx_strand_id
1 'polypeptide(L)'
;MRSPRLRRHPPAAAAAPAPEQFHPGEAVEVLPDEPGYHGAHFAASVTTSHPNPRSYTVVYDAFVDDSEGSSCPLRDVVPASQVRPRPPDTLRGVPPAEHAVVDVFKDRAWWVGVALSGEPEDGRVVVCFPETREVMEFDAADVRPHLEWVAGEWLSPEKMEISKTAPYMKGTQVEVAKLEGNSVVAWFSAAVEKAIWKSNLLVDYNCSKSDGSVLPKEIADLKHIRPCPPHASAVSFCINDDVEGFQCNGWWLGVITEVHPKFRYTFKPAHSGKEVQLDQKALRLRYDWANGQWQQVSQNVLATEFPEGSKVEVTSNDEGFRGAWFQGTALKYVNNKILVEYDALKADDETTPLTEAIEVQHVRPCPPDSIVTSGFNLLDEVDACWNDGWWVGVISKVIDNQRYMVYFKSFNEEIEFGHEQLRLHFDWVGGRWMRASMGLEAWG
;
A
#
# COMPACT_ATOMS: atom_id res chain seq x y z
N MET A 1 34.48 -10.60 -57.15
CA MET A 1 34.96 -11.08 -55.83
C MET A 1 35.73 -9.96 -55.15
N ARG A 2 35.17 -9.35 -54.10
CA ARG A 2 35.86 -8.42 -53.20
C ARG A 2 35.45 -8.80 -51.78
N SER A 3 36.43 -9.17 -50.96
CA SER A 3 36.25 -9.60 -49.57
C SER A 3 35.70 -8.45 -48.70
N PRO A 4 34.85 -8.72 -47.69
CA PRO A 4 34.40 -7.70 -46.76
C PRO A 4 35.51 -7.35 -45.76
N ARG A 5 35.72 -6.05 -45.55
CA ARG A 5 36.67 -5.50 -44.57
C ARG A 5 36.14 -5.73 -43.14
N LEU A 6 36.97 -6.31 -42.28
CA LEU A 6 36.73 -6.45 -40.83
C LEU A 6 36.51 -5.07 -40.19
N ARG A 7 35.40 -4.93 -39.44
CA ARG A 7 35.15 -3.79 -38.54
C ARG A 7 36.26 -3.76 -37.48
N ARG A 8 36.94 -2.62 -37.35
CA ARG A 8 37.84 -2.32 -36.22
C ARG A 8 36.99 -2.21 -34.95
N HIS A 9 37.32 -3.01 -33.94
CA HIS A 9 36.80 -2.81 -32.58
C HIS A 9 37.27 -1.46 -32.02
N PRO A 10 36.46 -0.77 -31.19
CA PRO A 10 36.94 0.38 -30.42
C PRO A 10 37.98 -0.07 -29.39
N PRO A 11 38.90 0.80 -28.95
CA PRO A 11 39.85 0.46 -27.91
C PRO A 11 39.09 0.11 -26.62
N ALA A 12 39.49 -1.00 -26.01
CA ALA A 12 38.96 -1.44 -24.71
C ALA A 12 39.12 -0.31 -23.69
N ALA A 13 38.02 0.02 -23.01
CA ALA A 13 38.08 0.81 -21.79
C ALA A 13 39.07 0.15 -20.82
N ALA A 14 39.93 0.96 -20.19
CA ALA A 14 40.87 0.49 -19.20
C ALA A 14 40.13 -0.35 -18.14
N ALA A 15 40.57 -1.60 -17.96
CA ALA A 15 40.03 -2.50 -16.96
C ALA A 15 40.16 -1.85 -15.57
N ALA A 16 39.08 -1.87 -14.80
CA ALA A 16 39.13 -1.56 -13.38
C ALA A 16 40.18 -2.47 -12.70
N PRO A 17 40.91 -1.99 -11.68
CA PRO A 17 41.90 -2.80 -10.97
C PRO A 17 41.22 -4.07 -10.42
N ALA A 18 41.93 -5.19 -10.50
CA ALA A 18 41.44 -6.46 -9.99
C ALA A 18 41.17 -6.36 -8.47
N PRO A 19 40.07 -6.92 -7.94
CA PRO A 19 39.77 -6.83 -6.51
C PRO A 19 40.88 -7.51 -5.69
N GLU A 20 41.44 -6.79 -4.71
CA GLU A 20 42.52 -7.26 -3.81
C GLU A 20 42.25 -8.67 -3.30
N GLN A 21 43.22 -9.56 -3.46
CA GLN A 21 43.12 -10.96 -3.03
C GLN A 21 43.54 -11.07 -1.58
N PHE A 22 42.61 -11.42 -0.68
CA PHE A 22 42.96 -11.68 0.71
C PHE A 22 43.90 -12.89 0.85
N HIS A 23 44.92 -12.73 1.68
CA HIS A 23 45.90 -13.77 1.96
C HIS A 23 45.61 -14.50 3.29
N PRO A 24 46.05 -15.77 3.44
CA PRO A 24 45.96 -16.46 4.72
C PRO A 24 46.59 -15.67 5.88
N GLY A 25 45.86 -15.55 6.98
CA GLY A 25 46.22 -14.77 8.17
C GLY A 25 45.62 -13.37 8.21
N GLU A 26 45.02 -12.89 7.12
CA GLU A 26 44.42 -11.56 7.10
C GLU A 26 43.09 -11.51 7.86
N ALA A 27 42.93 -10.45 8.63
CA ALA A 27 41.74 -10.16 9.42
C ALA A 27 40.67 -9.51 8.54
N VAL A 28 39.49 -10.12 8.49
CA VAL A 28 38.38 -9.75 7.62
C VAL A 28 37.07 -9.68 8.39
N GLU A 29 36.05 -9.14 7.74
CA GLU A 29 34.66 -9.28 8.16
C GLU A 29 33.87 -10.06 7.09
N VAL A 30 33.02 -10.96 7.56
CA VAL A 30 32.14 -11.78 6.73
C VAL A 30 30.72 -11.24 6.81
N LEU A 31 30.10 -11.06 5.65
CA LEU A 31 28.74 -10.59 5.43
C LEU A 31 27.88 -11.77 4.97
N PRO A 32 27.10 -12.40 5.86
CA PRO A 32 26.24 -13.50 5.47
C PRO A 32 25.13 -13.02 4.53
N ASP A 33 24.76 -13.88 3.59
CA ASP A 33 23.58 -13.68 2.72
C ASP A 33 22.32 -14.35 3.31
N GLU A 34 22.44 -14.97 4.49
CA GLU A 34 21.32 -15.61 5.15
C GLU A 34 20.32 -14.56 5.67
N PRO A 35 19.00 -14.73 5.44
CA PRO A 35 17.99 -13.74 5.81
C PRO A 35 17.99 -13.34 7.29
N GLY A 36 18.39 -14.25 8.19
CA GLY A 36 18.45 -13.99 9.64
C GLY A 36 19.67 -13.16 10.08
N TYR A 37 20.67 -13.02 9.21
CA TYR A 37 21.92 -12.31 9.48
C TYR A 37 22.22 -11.22 8.45
N HIS A 38 21.20 -10.84 7.66
CA HIS A 38 21.34 -9.78 6.67
C HIS A 38 21.71 -8.46 7.37
N GLY A 39 22.85 -7.88 6.97
CA GLY A 39 23.38 -6.66 7.60
C GLY A 39 24.31 -6.88 8.81
N ALA A 40 24.59 -8.13 9.20
CA ALA A 40 25.59 -8.45 10.20
C ALA A 40 26.99 -8.56 9.59
N HIS A 41 28.01 -8.07 10.31
CA HIS A 41 29.41 -8.24 9.96
C HIS A 41 30.13 -9.04 11.04
N PHE A 42 30.55 -10.25 10.70
CA PHE A 42 31.23 -11.14 11.63
C PHE A 42 32.74 -11.05 11.47
N ALA A 43 33.44 -10.81 12.57
CA ALA A 43 34.89 -10.80 12.59
C ALA A 43 35.45 -12.21 12.33
N ALA A 44 36.33 -12.31 11.35
CA ALA A 44 36.97 -13.57 10.97
C ALA A 44 38.41 -13.35 10.48
N SER A 45 39.11 -14.45 10.24
CA SER A 45 40.44 -14.48 9.64
C SER A 45 40.49 -15.46 8.47
N VAL A 46 41.10 -15.07 7.35
CA VAL A 46 41.25 -15.95 6.18
C VAL A 46 42.27 -17.03 6.47
N THR A 47 41.96 -18.29 6.19
CA THR A 47 42.94 -19.40 6.30
C THR A 47 43.34 -19.95 4.95
N THR A 48 42.46 -19.88 3.95
CA THR A 48 42.74 -20.43 2.61
C THR A 48 41.97 -19.65 1.57
N SER A 49 42.63 -19.32 0.45
CA SER A 49 41.98 -18.68 -0.70
C SER A 49 41.74 -19.70 -1.82
N HIS A 50 40.52 -19.75 -2.34
CA HIS A 50 40.12 -20.61 -3.45
C HIS A 50 39.85 -19.74 -4.68
N PRO A 51 40.52 -19.95 -5.82
CA PRO A 51 40.43 -19.03 -6.96
C PRO A 51 39.24 -19.27 -7.90
N ASN A 52 38.57 -20.42 -7.88
CA ASN A 52 37.52 -20.75 -8.86
C ASN A 52 36.43 -21.70 -8.33
N PRO A 53 35.20 -21.21 -8.05
CA PRO A 53 34.83 -19.80 -7.94
C PRO A 53 35.60 -19.12 -6.81
N ARG A 54 35.75 -17.79 -6.86
CA ARG A 54 36.56 -17.06 -5.87
C ARG A 54 35.88 -17.11 -4.49
N SER A 55 36.49 -17.80 -3.54
CA SER A 55 35.99 -17.97 -2.17
C SER A 55 37.14 -18.06 -1.17
N TYR A 56 36.82 -17.95 0.11
CA TYR A 56 37.78 -18.01 1.21
C TYR A 56 37.30 -18.99 2.26
N THR A 57 38.20 -19.83 2.75
CA THR A 57 37.98 -20.49 4.04
C THR A 57 38.34 -19.49 5.13
N VAL A 58 37.38 -19.20 6.00
CA VAL A 58 37.51 -18.25 7.10
C VAL A 58 37.32 -18.96 8.43
N VAL A 59 37.98 -18.44 9.46
CA VAL A 59 37.77 -18.82 10.86
C VAL A 59 37.14 -17.63 11.57
N TYR A 60 35.98 -17.81 12.19
CA TYR A 60 35.36 -16.74 12.96
C TYR A 60 36.03 -16.54 14.30
N ASP A 61 36.15 -15.28 14.73
CA ASP A 61 36.80 -14.93 16.00
C ASP A 61 35.97 -15.37 17.22
N ALA A 62 34.64 -15.37 17.09
CA ALA A 62 33.71 -15.46 18.22
C ALA A 62 32.85 -16.74 18.26
N PHE A 63 33.07 -17.68 17.34
CA PHE A 63 32.31 -18.93 17.25
C PHE A 63 33.23 -20.15 17.35
N VAL A 64 32.76 -21.17 18.05
CA VAL A 64 33.39 -22.49 18.15
C VAL A 64 32.48 -23.50 17.45
N ASP A 65 33.07 -24.58 16.97
CA ASP A 65 32.37 -25.69 16.34
C ASP A 65 31.49 -26.41 17.39
N ASP A 66 30.20 -26.56 17.08
CA ASP A 66 29.17 -27.13 17.97
C ASP A 66 29.27 -28.67 18.12
N SER A 67 30.27 -29.30 17.51
CA SER A 67 30.57 -30.72 17.68
C SER A 67 30.90 -31.04 19.15
N GLU A 68 30.25 -32.06 19.74
CA GLU A 68 30.44 -32.43 21.15
C GLU A 68 31.93 -32.60 21.54
N GLY A 69 32.42 -31.75 22.44
CA GLY A 69 33.80 -31.76 22.94
C GLY A 69 34.80 -30.97 22.10
N SER A 70 34.37 -30.28 21.04
CA SER A 70 35.22 -29.41 20.23
C SER A 70 35.38 -28.03 20.88
N SER A 71 36.62 -27.56 20.97
CA SER A 71 36.94 -26.14 21.23
C SER A 71 37.51 -25.47 19.98
N CYS A 72 37.40 -26.15 18.83
CA CYS A 72 37.92 -25.66 17.57
C CYS A 72 37.10 -24.43 17.14
N PRO A 73 37.75 -23.36 16.66
CA PRO A 73 37.06 -22.23 16.06
C PRO A 73 36.21 -22.66 14.85
N LEU A 74 35.02 -22.06 14.72
CA LEU A 74 34.11 -22.32 13.60
C LEU A 74 34.77 -21.91 12.27
N ARG A 75 34.66 -22.77 11.27
CA ARG A 75 35.26 -22.60 9.93
C ARG A 75 34.22 -22.73 8.85
N ASP A 76 34.17 -21.75 7.96
CA ASP A 76 33.28 -21.77 6.80
C ASP A 76 34.01 -21.45 5.51
N VAL A 77 33.43 -21.88 4.39
CA VAL A 77 33.86 -21.47 3.04
C VAL A 77 32.86 -20.45 2.52
N VAL A 78 33.29 -19.20 2.41
CA VAL A 78 32.44 -18.07 2.01
C VAL A 78 32.85 -17.50 0.65
N PRO A 79 31.91 -17.13 -0.22
CA PRO A 79 32.21 -16.42 -1.47
C PRO A 79 33.00 -15.14 -1.23
N ALA A 80 33.87 -14.76 -2.17
CA ALA A 80 34.63 -13.52 -2.07
C ALA A 80 33.76 -12.25 -2.00
N SER A 81 32.53 -12.31 -2.51
CA SER A 81 31.55 -11.22 -2.42
C SER A 81 31.05 -10.96 -0.99
N GLN A 82 31.22 -11.93 -0.09
CA GLN A 82 30.80 -11.83 1.31
C GLN A 82 31.95 -11.40 2.23
N VAL A 83 33.15 -11.13 1.71
CA VAL A 83 34.33 -10.83 2.52
C VAL A 83 34.83 -9.43 2.22
N ARG A 84 35.03 -8.65 3.28
CA ARG A 84 35.69 -7.33 3.24
C ARG A 84 36.83 -7.25 4.27
N PRO A 85 37.79 -6.33 4.13
CA PRO A 85 38.77 -6.10 5.19
C PRO A 85 38.08 -5.64 6.48
N ARG A 86 38.77 -5.62 7.61
CA ARG A 86 38.24 -4.92 8.80
C ARG A 86 38.28 -3.40 8.59
N PRO A 87 37.21 -2.67 8.96
CA PRO A 87 37.22 -1.22 8.91
C PRO A 87 38.36 -0.64 9.76
N PRO A 88 38.93 0.53 9.39
CA PRO A 88 39.92 1.20 10.21
C PRO A 88 39.31 1.63 11.55
N ASP A 89 40.00 1.36 12.65
CA ASP A 89 39.57 1.73 14.03
C ASP A 89 39.61 3.24 14.32
N THR A 90 39.71 4.10 13.30
CA THR A 90 40.16 5.50 13.40
C THR A 90 39.28 6.46 14.23
N LEU A 91 38.12 6.04 14.75
CA LEU A 91 37.20 6.90 15.50
C LEU A 91 36.43 6.16 16.63
N ARG A 92 36.96 5.02 17.12
CA ARG A 92 36.33 4.27 18.21
C ARG A 92 36.32 5.08 19.51
N GLY A 93 35.17 5.17 20.18
CA GLY A 93 35.00 5.92 21.43
C GLY A 93 34.76 7.43 21.29
N VAL A 94 34.65 7.97 20.06
CA VAL A 94 34.14 9.33 19.84
C VAL A 94 32.61 9.27 19.76
N PRO A 95 31.87 10.10 20.53
CA PRO A 95 30.42 10.13 20.43
C PRO A 95 29.96 10.43 19.00
N PRO A 96 29.08 9.61 18.41
CA PRO A 96 28.57 9.86 17.08
C PRO A 96 27.68 11.10 17.07
N ALA A 97 27.67 11.83 15.95
CA ALA A 97 26.72 12.91 15.76
C ALA A 97 25.27 12.36 15.71
N GLU A 98 24.30 13.21 16.07
CA GLU A 98 22.89 12.85 15.96
C GLU A 98 22.52 12.46 14.52
N HIS A 99 21.83 11.34 14.37
CA HIS A 99 21.46 10.72 13.11
C HIS A 99 22.65 10.19 12.28
N ALA A 100 23.85 10.06 12.86
CA ALA A 100 24.98 9.42 12.20
C ALA A 100 24.75 7.91 12.06
N VAL A 101 25.19 7.35 10.94
CA VAL A 101 25.15 5.90 10.69
C VAL A 101 26.33 5.26 11.39
N VAL A 102 26.06 4.24 12.19
CA VAL A 102 27.05 3.55 13.02
C VAL A 102 26.95 2.05 12.84
N ASP A 103 28.06 1.36 13.08
CA ASP A 103 28.05 -0.08 13.37
C ASP A 103 28.06 -0.26 14.89
N VAL A 104 27.14 -1.06 15.41
CA VAL A 104 27.08 -1.44 16.83
C VAL A 104 27.40 -2.91 17.02
N PHE A 105 28.18 -3.23 18.04
CA PHE A 105 28.53 -4.61 18.37
C PHE A 105 27.44 -5.23 19.23
N LYS A 106 26.72 -6.20 18.67
CA LYS A 106 25.63 -6.93 19.35
C LYS A 106 25.67 -8.39 18.90
N ASP A 107 25.49 -9.31 19.85
CA ASP A 107 25.41 -10.75 19.58
C ASP A 107 26.59 -11.28 18.73
N ARG A 108 27.80 -10.80 19.05
CA ARG A 108 29.08 -11.17 18.40
C ARG A 108 29.24 -10.71 16.95
N ALA A 109 28.37 -9.83 16.46
CA ALA A 109 28.47 -9.23 15.14
C ALA A 109 28.40 -7.70 15.23
N TRP A 110 28.88 -7.02 14.20
CA TRP A 110 28.63 -5.60 13.99
C TRP A 110 27.37 -5.41 13.15
N TRP A 111 26.45 -4.57 13.60
CA TRP A 111 25.16 -4.30 12.97
C TRP A 111 25.03 -2.83 12.62
N VAL A 112 24.49 -2.53 11.45
CA VAL A 112 24.26 -1.14 11.02
C VAL A 112 23.05 -0.56 11.75
N GLY A 113 23.23 0.61 12.36
CA GLY A 113 22.18 1.37 13.02
C GLY A 113 22.36 2.87 12.83
N VAL A 114 21.48 3.65 13.44
CA VAL A 114 21.53 5.11 13.41
C VAL A 114 21.53 5.66 14.83
N ALA A 115 22.49 6.52 15.15
CA ALA A 115 22.60 7.13 16.47
C ALA A 115 21.47 8.15 16.70
N LEU A 116 20.81 8.06 17.85
CA LEU A 116 19.86 9.08 18.34
C LEU A 116 20.60 10.06 19.25
N SER A 117 20.15 11.31 19.31
CA SER A 117 20.76 12.28 20.24
C SER A 117 20.56 11.85 21.68
N GLY A 118 21.66 11.76 22.41
CA GLY A 118 21.71 11.69 23.86
C GLY A 118 22.95 12.45 24.30
N GLU A 119 22.81 13.37 25.26
CA GLU A 119 24.01 13.94 25.87
C GLU A 119 24.82 12.79 26.47
N PRO A 120 26.11 12.67 26.14
CA PRO A 120 26.95 11.58 26.63
C PRO A 120 27.39 11.87 28.07
N GLU A 121 26.45 12.18 28.96
CA GLU A 121 26.77 12.38 30.38
C GLU A 121 27.33 11.08 31.00
N ASP A 122 27.09 9.91 30.39
CA ASP A 122 27.48 8.59 30.91
C ASP A 122 28.25 7.68 29.92
N GLY A 123 28.73 8.22 28.79
CA GLY A 123 29.50 7.43 27.80
C GLY A 123 28.70 6.37 27.03
N ARG A 124 27.36 6.41 27.11
CA ARG A 124 26.45 5.53 26.38
C ARG A 124 25.95 6.18 25.10
N VAL A 125 25.64 5.36 24.11
CA VAL A 125 25.09 5.77 22.81
C VAL A 125 23.77 5.05 22.59
N VAL A 126 22.72 5.83 22.32
CA VAL A 126 21.41 5.28 21.93
C VAL A 126 21.39 5.09 20.43
N VAL A 127 21.06 3.90 19.96
CA VAL A 127 21.02 3.55 18.53
C VAL A 127 19.66 2.95 18.19
N CYS A 128 19.06 3.44 17.11
CA CYS A 128 17.88 2.83 16.52
C CYS A 128 18.27 1.94 15.34
N PHE A 129 17.53 0.84 15.18
CA PHE A 129 17.58 -0.04 14.02
C PHE A 129 16.34 0.21 13.18
N PRO A 130 16.39 1.05 12.13
CA PRO A 130 15.18 1.50 11.43
C PRO A 130 14.36 0.37 10.80
N GLU A 131 15.04 -0.75 10.49
CA GLU A 131 14.42 -1.93 9.91
C GLU A 131 13.54 -2.70 10.90
N THR A 132 13.93 -2.79 12.17
CA THR A 132 13.15 -3.47 13.23
C THR A 132 12.42 -2.49 14.15
N ARG A 133 12.74 -1.20 14.03
CA ARG A 133 12.35 -0.09 14.93
C ARG A 133 12.74 -0.31 16.39
N GLU A 134 13.69 -1.20 16.65
CA GLU A 134 14.27 -1.36 17.98
C GLU A 134 15.16 -0.17 18.31
N VAL A 135 15.07 0.32 19.55
CA VAL A 135 15.96 1.34 20.10
C VAL A 135 16.68 0.73 21.28
N MET A 136 18.01 0.78 21.26
CA MET A 136 18.87 0.14 22.25
C MET A 136 20.01 1.07 22.68
N GLU A 137 20.52 0.85 23.89
CA GLU A 137 21.67 1.56 24.44
C GLU A 137 22.93 0.69 24.39
N PHE A 138 24.04 1.29 23.97
CA PHE A 138 25.34 0.63 23.86
C PHE A 138 26.43 1.46 24.55
N ASP A 139 27.50 0.80 24.98
CA ASP A 139 28.74 1.48 25.40
C ASP A 139 29.42 2.10 24.18
N ALA A 140 30.02 3.30 24.32
CA ALA A 140 30.73 3.95 23.21
C ALA A 140 31.90 3.09 22.63
N ALA A 141 32.45 2.14 23.40
CA ALA A 141 33.44 1.18 22.90
C ALA A 141 32.85 0.13 21.95
N ASP A 142 31.55 -0.13 22.03
CA ASP A 142 30.81 -1.07 21.18
C ASP A 142 30.14 -0.37 19.99
N VAL A 143 30.47 0.89 19.76
CA VAL A 143 29.99 1.68 18.62
C VAL A 143 31.16 2.19 17.80
N ARG A 144 31.06 2.08 16.48
CA ARG A 144 32.01 2.68 15.53
C ARG A 144 31.28 3.33 14.36
N PRO A 145 31.88 4.29 13.64
CA PRO A 145 31.26 4.83 12.43
C PRO A 145 31.05 3.75 11.38
N HIS A 146 29.88 3.77 10.73
CA HIS A 146 29.63 2.86 9.62
C HIS A 146 30.50 3.23 8.41
N LEU A 147 31.17 2.23 7.83
CA LEU A 147 31.99 2.37 6.64
C LEU A 147 31.65 1.24 5.66
N GLU A 148 31.62 1.59 4.37
CA GLU A 148 31.38 0.66 3.27
C GLU A 148 32.67 0.44 2.47
N TRP A 149 32.94 -0.82 2.14
CA TRP A 149 34.11 -1.20 1.34
C TRP A 149 33.71 -1.25 -0.14
N VAL A 150 34.17 -0.27 -0.93
CA VAL A 150 33.81 -0.16 -2.34
C VAL A 150 35.06 0.06 -3.18
N ALA A 151 35.24 -0.79 -4.19
CA ALA A 151 36.32 -0.69 -5.17
C ALA A 151 37.74 -0.57 -4.57
N GLY A 152 37.98 -1.17 -3.39
CA GLY A 152 39.29 -1.15 -2.72
C GLY A 152 39.48 0.01 -1.74
N GLU A 153 38.43 0.79 -1.45
CA GLU A 153 38.51 1.92 -0.52
C GLU A 153 37.37 1.89 0.51
N TRP A 154 37.67 2.39 1.71
CA TRP A 154 36.66 2.62 2.74
C TRP A 154 36.00 3.98 2.54
N LEU A 155 34.68 3.96 2.35
CA LEU A 155 33.88 5.17 2.17
C LEU A 155 32.89 5.34 3.31
N SER A 156 32.77 6.57 3.78
CA SER A 156 31.70 6.96 4.71
C SER A 156 30.38 7.17 3.96
N PRO A 157 29.24 6.95 4.62
CA PRO A 157 27.90 7.22 4.06
C PRO A 157 27.73 8.57 3.36
N GLU A 158 28.32 9.62 3.92
CA GLU A 158 28.25 10.98 3.39
C GLU A 158 29.00 11.17 2.06
N LYS A 159 30.04 10.36 1.82
CA LYS A 159 30.86 10.41 0.60
C LYS A 159 30.27 9.57 -0.53
N MET A 160 29.30 8.72 -0.25
CA MET A 160 28.65 7.89 -1.26
C MET A 160 27.62 8.67 -2.08
N GLU A 161 27.72 8.59 -3.40
CA GLU A 161 26.72 9.20 -4.30
C GLU A 161 25.33 8.52 -4.20
N ILE A 162 25.27 7.27 -3.71
CA ILE A 162 24.02 6.51 -3.48
C ILE A 162 23.10 7.23 -2.49
N SER A 163 23.68 7.96 -1.52
CA SER A 163 22.95 8.81 -0.57
C SER A 163 22.18 9.96 -1.24
N LYS A 164 22.50 10.30 -2.50
CA LYS A 164 21.82 11.36 -3.27
C LYS A 164 20.57 10.87 -4.02
N THR A 165 20.37 9.56 -4.13
CA THR A 165 19.21 8.93 -4.79
C THR A 165 18.08 8.60 -3.80
N ALA A 166 17.86 9.47 -2.80
CA ALA A 166 16.73 9.30 -1.89
C ALA A 166 15.41 9.39 -2.69
N PRO A 167 14.49 8.42 -2.56
CA PRO A 167 13.25 8.41 -3.35
C PRO A 167 12.29 9.55 -2.98
N TYR A 168 12.48 10.20 -1.83
CA TYR A 168 11.65 11.31 -1.37
C TYR A 168 12.47 12.55 -1.08
N MET A 169 11.95 13.72 -1.46
CA MET A 169 12.57 15.00 -1.17
C MET A 169 12.15 15.49 0.22
N LYS A 170 12.94 16.40 0.79
CA LYS A 170 12.53 17.12 2.00
C LYS A 170 11.18 17.81 1.78
N GLY A 171 10.26 17.63 2.73
CA GLY A 171 8.90 18.13 2.72
C GLY A 171 7.88 17.21 2.03
N THR A 172 8.31 16.13 1.38
CA THR A 172 7.38 15.19 0.75
C THR A 172 6.47 14.55 1.80
N GLN A 173 5.17 14.55 1.52
CA GLN A 173 4.14 13.96 2.38
C GLN A 173 4.10 12.45 2.18
N VAL A 174 4.17 11.73 3.29
CA VAL A 174 4.18 10.27 3.34
C VAL A 174 3.31 9.78 4.49
N GLU A 175 3.05 8.49 4.51
CA GLU A 175 2.41 7.83 5.64
C GLU A 175 3.33 6.75 6.21
N VAL A 176 3.49 6.76 7.53
CA VAL A 176 4.35 5.85 8.28
C VAL A 176 3.48 4.78 8.93
N ALA A 177 3.86 3.52 8.73
CA ALA A 177 3.13 2.39 9.31
C ALA A 177 3.23 2.42 10.83
N LYS A 178 2.12 2.09 11.49
CA LYS A 178 2.09 1.64 12.88
C LYS A 178 1.95 0.12 12.90
N LEU A 179 2.84 -0.53 13.64
CA LEU A 179 2.90 -1.98 13.77
C LEU A 179 2.34 -2.43 15.12
N GLU A 180 1.62 -3.55 15.11
CA GLU A 180 1.35 -4.36 16.31
C GLU A 180 1.90 -5.76 16.03
N GLY A 181 2.94 -6.16 16.77
CA GLY A 181 3.79 -7.27 16.36
C GLY A 181 4.43 -6.96 15.00
N ASN A 182 4.25 -7.87 14.03
CA ASN A 182 4.76 -7.71 12.66
C ASN A 182 3.68 -7.25 11.66
N SER A 183 2.48 -6.92 12.14
CA SER A 183 1.35 -6.55 11.29
C SER A 183 1.13 -5.04 11.29
N VAL A 184 0.96 -4.46 10.10
CA VAL A 184 0.55 -3.06 9.98
C VAL A 184 -0.90 -2.93 10.39
N VAL A 185 -1.19 -2.05 11.35
CA VAL A 185 -2.55 -1.81 11.85
C VAL A 185 -3.08 -0.42 11.50
N ALA A 186 -2.20 0.53 11.23
CA ALA A 186 -2.55 1.88 10.83
C ALA A 186 -1.42 2.60 10.09
N TRP A 187 -1.75 3.74 9.51
CA TRP A 187 -0.84 4.63 8.79
C TRP A 187 -0.99 6.07 9.28
N PHE A 188 0.12 6.70 9.66
CA PHE A 188 0.16 8.05 10.24
C PHE A 188 0.83 9.02 9.28
N SER A 189 0.20 10.18 9.06
CA SER A 189 0.73 11.20 8.15
C SER A 189 2.00 11.84 8.71
N ALA A 190 3.02 11.93 7.87
CA ALA A 190 4.31 12.55 8.18
C ALA A 190 4.89 13.27 6.96
N ALA A 191 5.84 14.16 7.21
CA ALA A 191 6.64 14.81 6.20
C ALA A 191 8.10 14.32 6.28
N VAL A 192 8.72 14.06 5.13
CA VAL A 192 10.14 13.69 5.07
C VAL A 192 10.99 14.90 5.43
N GLU A 193 11.84 14.79 6.45
CA GLU A 193 12.76 15.86 6.82
C GLU A 193 14.08 15.75 6.06
N LYS A 194 14.69 14.55 6.07
CA LYS A 194 15.92 14.24 5.33
C LYS A 194 16.13 12.74 5.19
N ALA A 195 16.89 12.35 4.18
CA ALA A 195 17.42 10.99 4.08
C ALA A 195 18.61 10.82 5.03
N ILE A 196 18.72 9.66 5.65
CA ILE A 196 19.83 9.30 6.54
C ILE A 196 20.80 8.38 5.82
N TRP A 197 20.32 7.21 5.36
CA TRP A 197 21.17 6.19 4.76
C TRP A 197 20.36 5.17 3.99
N LYS A 198 20.71 4.91 2.73
CA LYS A 198 20.02 3.93 1.85
C LYS A 198 18.49 4.08 1.92
N SER A 199 17.81 3.20 2.66
CA SER A 199 16.37 3.15 2.85
C SER A 199 15.86 3.85 4.12
N ASN A 200 16.70 4.57 4.86
CA ASN A 200 16.33 5.20 6.13
C ASN A 200 16.05 6.68 5.94
N LEU A 201 14.88 7.13 6.40
CA LEU A 201 14.45 8.52 6.36
C LEU A 201 14.14 9.03 7.78
N LEU A 202 14.50 10.28 8.04
CA LEU A 202 13.97 11.01 9.18
C LEU A 202 12.64 11.64 8.77
N VAL A 203 11.57 11.30 9.48
CA VAL A 203 10.21 11.78 9.23
C VAL A 203 9.69 12.56 10.43
N ASP A 204 8.92 13.61 10.15
CA ASP A 204 8.27 14.47 11.12
C ASP A 204 6.76 14.27 11.01
N TYR A 205 6.10 13.87 12.09
CA TYR A 205 4.67 13.57 12.05
C TYR A 205 3.85 14.86 12.00
N ASN A 206 2.90 14.92 11.06
CA ASN A 206 2.07 16.11 10.86
C ASN A 206 1.01 16.31 11.95
N CYS A 207 0.88 15.35 12.87
CA CYS A 207 -0.13 15.36 13.92
C CYS A 207 0.49 15.56 15.30
N SER A 208 -0.16 16.39 16.10
CA SER A 208 0.12 16.49 17.54
C SER A 208 -0.60 15.35 18.26
N LYS A 209 -0.04 14.89 19.37
CA LYS A 209 -0.78 14.03 20.30
C LYS A 209 -2.00 14.78 20.84
N SER A 210 -3.00 14.03 21.31
CA SER A 210 -4.21 14.57 21.96
C SER A 210 -3.90 15.40 23.22
N ASP A 211 -2.72 15.23 23.81
CA ASP A 211 -2.20 15.99 24.95
C ASP A 211 -1.50 17.32 24.55
N GLY A 212 -1.42 17.65 23.25
CA GLY A 212 -0.75 18.84 22.74
C GLY A 212 0.76 18.71 22.59
N SER A 213 1.36 17.56 22.93
CA SER A 213 2.77 17.29 22.61
C SER A 213 2.95 17.01 21.12
N VAL A 214 4.01 17.56 20.53
CA VAL A 214 4.44 17.26 19.17
C VAL A 214 4.83 15.78 19.12
N LEU A 215 4.30 15.02 18.15
CA LEU A 215 4.78 13.66 17.95
C LEU A 215 6.28 13.71 17.62
N PRO A 216 7.10 12.84 18.21
CA PRO A 216 8.55 12.89 18.02
C PRO A 216 8.89 12.60 16.55
N LYS A 217 10.00 13.16 16.09
CA LYS A 217 10.62 12.73 14.83
C LYS A 217 10.98 11.24 14.93
N GLU A 218 10.79 10.51 13.85
CA GLU A 218 11.11 9.08 13.77
C GLU A 218 12.09 8.82 12.64
N ILE A 219 13.05 7.91 12.87
CA ILE A 219 13.87 7.35 11.78
C ILE A 219 13.18 6.06 11.34
N ALA A 220 12.61 6.08 10.13
CA ALA A 220 11.86 4.97 9.59
C ALA A 220 12.51 4.44 8.31
N ASP A 221 12.55 3.11 8.20
CA ASP A 221 12.92 2.44 6.95
C ASP A 221 11.79 2.57 5.91
N LEU A 222 12.16 2.69 4.62
CA LEU A 222 11.25 2.78 3.48
C LEU A 222 10.21 1.67 3.42
N LYS A 223 10.49 0.46 3.93
CA LYS A 223 9.51 -0.62 3.97
C LYS A 223 8.28 -0.30 4.83
N HIS A 224 8.43 0.64 5.78
CA HIS A 224 7.36 1.10 6.62
C HIS A 224 6.79 2.47 6.20
N ILE A 225 7.21 2.99 5.04
CA ILE A 225 6.78 4.28 4.52
C ILE A 225 6.08 4.06 3.18
N ARG A 226 4.91 4.65 3.01
CA ARG A 226 4.22 4.72 1.73
C ARG A 226 3.93 6.18 1.35
N PRO A 227 3.78 6.51 0.06
CA PRO A 227 3.24 7.80 -0.34
C PRO A 227 1.82 8.00 0.20
N CYS A 228 1.23 9.19 0.02
CA CYS A 228 -0.20 9.35 0.25
C CYS A 228 -1.00 8.54 -0.79
N PRO A 229 -1.97 7.70 -0.38
CA PRO A 229 -2.75 6.90 -1.30
C PRO A 229 -3.64 7.78 -2.20
N PRO A 230 -4.04 7.25 -3.37
CA PRO A 230 -4.97 7.93 -4.25
C PRO A 230 -6.28 8.21 -3.52
N HIS A 231 -6.80 9.44 -3.67
CA HIS A 231 -8.10 9.81 -3.10
C HIS A 231 -9.17 9.66 -4.19
N ALA A 232 -10.18 8.84 -3.93
CA ALA A 232 -11.39 8.79 -4.75
C ALA A 232 -12.39 9.83 -4.23
N SER A 233 -12.95 10.63 -5.14
CA SER A 233 -13.70 11.84 -4.77
C SER A 233 -15.12 11.58 -4.25
N ALA A 234 -15.67 10.38 -4.46
CA ALA A 234 -16.94 9.93 -3.88
C ALA A 234 -16.99 8.40 -3.90
N VAL A 235 -16.87 7.76 -2.72
CA VAL A 235 -16.94 6.29 -2.58
C VAL A 235 -17.98 5.93 -1.55
N SER A 236 -19.03 5.20 -1.93
CA SER A 236 -19.89 4.52 -0.98
C SER A 236 -19.29 3.17 -0.61
N PHE A 237 -19.32 2.82 0.67
CA PHE A 237 -18.82 1.54 1.17
C PHE A 237 -19.96 0.53 1.40
N CYS A 238 -19.67 -0.75 1.22
CA CYS A 238 -20.55 -1.86 1.51
C CYS A 238 -20.16 -2.55 2.82
N ILE A 239 -21.09 -3.32 3.40
CA ILE A 239 -20.78 -4.22 4.53
C ILE A 239 -19.70 -5.20 4.08
N ASN A 240 -18.71 -5.45 4.94
CA ASN A 240 -17.51 -6.25 4.76
C ASN A 240 -16.44 -5.66 3.83
N ASP A 241 -16.56 -4.39 3.42
CA ASP A 241 -15.48 -3.71 2.73
C ASP A 241 -14.27 -3.55 3.65
N ASP A 242 -13.09 -3.97 3.16
CA ASP A 242 -11.80 -3.62 3.76
C ASP A 242 -11.48 -2.16 3.44
N VAL A 243 -11.41 -1.34 4.50
CA VAL A 243 -11.26 0.11 4.41
C VAL A 243 -10.21 0.60 5.39
N GLU A 244 -9.80 1.85 5.17
CA GLU A 244 -9.02 2.60 6.15
C GLU A 244 -9.90 3.67 6.78
N GLY A 245 -10.09 3.59 8.10
CA GLY A 245 -10.87 4.55 8.88
C GLY A 245 -9.99 5.54 9.63
N PHE A 246 -10.23 6.83 9.44
CA PHE A 246 -9.48 7.89 10.10
C PHE A 246 -9.95 8.07 11.55
N GLN A 247 -9.05 7.79 12.49
CA GLN A 247 -9.28 7.96 13.93
C GLN A 247 -7.97 8.35 14.61
N CYS A 248 -8.03 9.16 15.67
CA CYS A 248 -6.85 9.49 16.49
C CYS A 248 -5.62 9.91 15.66
N ASN A 249 -5.82 10.74 14.62
CA ASN A 249 -4.79 11.24 13.71
C ASN A 249 -4.07 10.19 12.84
N GLY A 250 -4.65 9.00 12.68
CA GLY A 250 -4.14 7.95 11.79
C GLY A 250 -5.25 7.26 11.00
N TRP A 251 -4.86 6.60 9.91
CA TRP A 251 -5.72 5.77 9.08
C TRP A 251 -5.60 4.32 9.51
N TRP A 252 -6.63 3.79 10.16
CA TRP A 252 -6.64 2.45 10.74
C TRP A 252 -7.25 1.45 9.80
N LEU A 253 -6.63 0.27 9.69
CA LEU A 253 -7.21 -0.83 8.92
C LEU A 253 -8.43 -1.40 9.65
N GLY A 254 -9.46 -1.78 8.89
CA GLY A 254 -10.62 -2.47 9.41
C GLY A 254 -11.68 -2.74 8.35
N VAL A 255 -12.86 -3.12 8.81
CA VAL A 255 -13.97 -3.51 7.94
C VAL A 255 -15.22 -2.70 8.25
N ILE A 256 -16.04 -2.45 7.24
CA ILE A 256 -17.39 -1.92 7.46
C ILE A 256 -18.31 -3.05 7.93
N THR A 257 -19.03 -2.85 9.03
CA THR A 257 -19.98 -3.84 9.55
C THR A 257 -21.44 -3.43 9.33
N GLU A 258 -21.72 -2.13 9.19
CA GLU A 258 -23.07 -1.62 8.91
C GLU A 258 -23.01 -0.35 8.06
N VAL A 259 -24.05 -0.14 7.25
CA VAL A 259 -24.26 1.07 6.45
C VAL A 259 -25.49 1.80 6.96
N HIS A 260 -25.35 3.09 7.26
CA HIS A 260 -26.42 3.94 7.80
C HIS A 260 -26.83 5.03 6.78
N PRO A 261 -28.04 5.61 6.92
CA PRO A 261 -28.43 6.77 6.13
C PRO A 261 -27.47 7.96 6.31
N LYS A 262 -27.45 8.86 5.31
CA LYS A 262 -26.62 10.08 5.30
C LYS A 262 -25.11 9.80 5.33
N PHE A 263 -24.67 8.75 4.63
CA PHE A 263 -23.25 8.44 4.43
C PHE A 263 -22.48 8.21 5.74
N ARG A 264 -23.12 7.53 6.70
CA ARG A 264 -22.48 7.07 7.94
C ARG A 264 -22.32 5.56 7.92
N TYR A 265 -21.26 5.08 8.55
CA TYR A 265 -20.89 3.66 8.51
C TYR A 265 -20.44 3.20 9.88
N THR A 266 -20.80 1.97 10.26
CA THR A 266 -20.18 1.30 11.40
C THR A 266 -18.90 0.64 10.90
N PHE A 267 -17.76 1.12 11.41
CA PHE A 267 -16.43 0.62 11.10
C PHE A 267 -15.87 -0.15 12.30
N LYS A 268 -15.35 -1.34 12.03
CA LYS A 268 -14.68 -2.19 13.00
C LYS A 268 -13.18 -2.21 12.72
N PRO A 269 -12.35 -1.49 13.52
CA PRO A 269 -10.91 -1.51 13.37
C PRO A 269 -10.35 -2.91 13.66
N ALA A 270 -9.37 -3.35 12.87
CA ALA A 270 -8.75 -4.66 13.02
C ALA A 270 -8.02 -4.83 14.37
N HIS A 271 -7.40 -3.76 14.88
CA HIS A 271 -6.59 -3.79 16.11
C HIS A 271 -7.43 -3.91 17.40
N SER A 272 -8.53 -3.17 17.50
CA SER A 272 -9.34 -3.13 18.73
C SER A 272 -10.58 -4.02 18.67
N GLY A 273 -11.10 -4.28 17.46
CA GLY A 273 -12.37 -4.97 17.23
C GLY A 273 -13.60 -4.20 17.75
N LYS A 274 -13.43 -2.99 18.30
CA LYS A 274 -14.50 -2.18 18.85
C LYS A 274 -15.09 -1.28 17.78
N GLU A 275 -16.36 -1.48 17.49
CA GLU A 275 -17.07 -0.72 16.46
C GLU A 275 -17.18 0.77 16.79
N VAL A 276 -17.06 1.59 15.74
CA VAL A 276 -17.18 3.04 15.80
C VAL A 276 -17.94 3.52 14.58
N GLN A 277 -18.81 4.53 14.75
CA GLN A 277 -19.50 5.17 13.64
C GLN A 277 -18.65 6.29 13.04
N LEU A 278 -18.42 6.21 11.73
CA LEU A 278 -17.66 7.20 10.96
C LEU A 278 -18.51 7.83 9.86
N ASP A 279 -18.19 9.08 9.53
CA ASP A 279 -18.66 9.73 8.31
C ASP A 279 -17.86 9.21 7.11
N GLN A 280 -18.45 9.19 5.92
CA GLN A 280 -17.78 8.82 4.67
C GLN A 280 -16.44 9.53 4.46
N LYS A 281 -16.31 10.80 4.87
CA LYS A 281 -15.07 11.58 4.73
C LYS A 281 -13.93 11.06 5.62
N ALA A 282 -14.26 10.31 6.67
CA ALA A 282 -13.31 9.64 7.55
C ALA A 282 -13.03 8.19 7.12
N LEU A 283 -13.44 7.79 5.92
CA LEU A 283 -13.20 6.47 5.35
C LEU A 283 -12.55 6.61 3.97
N ARG A 284 -11.66 5.69 3.64
CA ARG A 284 -11.12 5.54 2.28
C ARG A 284 -10.93 4.07 1.94
N LEU A 285 -10.89 3.81 0.63
CA LEU A 285 -10.55 2.48 0.12
C LEU A 285 -9.15 2.07 0.58
N ARG A 286 -8.98 0.79 0.89
CA ARG A 286 -7.68 0.24 1.23
C ARG A 286 -6.84 0.05 -0.04
N TYR A 287 -5.65 0.63 -0.04
CA TYR A 287 -4.62 0.42 -1.06
C TYR A 287 -3.34 -0.07 -0.39
N ASP A 288 -2.75 -1.11 -0.97
CA ASP A 288 -1.43 -1.59 -0.58
C ASP A 288 -0.38 -0.92 -1.49
N TRP A 289 0.73 -0.50 -0.88
CA TRP A 289 1.88 0.04 -1.59
C TRP A 289 2.91 -1.08 -1.75
N ALA A 290 3.08 -1.58 -2.97
CA ALA A 290 4.00 -2.68 -3.26
C ALA A 290 4.75 -2.41 -4.57
N ASN A 291 6.06 -2.68 -4.58
CA ASN A 291 6.92 -2.53 -5.77
C ASN A 291 6.85 -1.14 -6.43
N GLY A 292 6.67 -0.08 -5.64
CA GLY A 292 6.58 1.29 -6.14
C GLY A 292 5.25 1.64 -6.84
N GLN A 293 4.21 0.81 -6.67
CA GLN A 293 2.90 1.03 -7.26
C GLN A 293 1.79 0.83 -6.22
N TRP A 294 0.72 1.61 -6.37
CA TRP A 294 -0.51 1.42 -5.61
C TRP A 294 -1.30 0.26 -6.19
N GLN A 295 -1.59 -0.72 -5.34
CA GLN A 295 -2.49 -1.82 -5.65
C GLN A 295 -3.76 -1.64 -4.82
N GLN A 296 -4.89 -1.48 -5.49
CA GLN A 296 -6.16 -1.52 -4.78
C GLN A 296 -6.32 -2.92 -4.22
N VAL A 297 -6.45 -3.03 -2.90
CA VAL A 297 -6.78 -4.32 -2.31
C VAL A 297 -8.16 -4.66 -2.82
N SER A 298 -8.28 -5.83 -3.47
CA SER A 298 -9.56 -6.35 -3.87
C SER A 298 -10.45 -6.30 -2.65
N GLN A 299 -11.46 -5.43 -2.68
CA GLN A 299 -12.58 -5.54 -1.76
C GLN A 299 -13.10 -6.97 -1.88
N ASN A 300 -13.80 -7.49 -0.87
CA ASN A 300 -14.57 -8.72 -1.01
C ASN A 300 -15.64 -8.54 -2.09
N VAL A 301 -15.23 -8.53 -3.35
CA VAL A 301 -16.00 -8.93 -4.50
C VAL A 301 -15.96 -10.45 -4.43
N LEU A 302 -16.59 -10.99 -3.39
CA LEU A 302 -17.28 -12.25 -3.61
C LEU A 302 -18.09 -11.98 -4.87
N ALA A 303 -17.86 -12.81 -5.90
CA ALA A 303 -18.75 -12.94 -7.03
C ALA A 303 -20.15 -12.68 -6.49
N THR A 304 -20.84 -11.64 -6.98
CA THR A 304 -22.17 -11.28 -6.47
C THR A 304 -23.10 -12.44 -6.83
N GLU A 305 -23.03 -13.51 -6.04
CA GLU A 305 -23.97 -14.60 -6.05
C GLU A 305 -25.19 -14.01 -5.39
N PHE A 306 -26.11 -13.48 -6.20
CA PHE A 306 -27.44 -13.08 -5.75
C PHE A 306 -28.11 -14.28 -5.06
N PRO A 307 -28.30 -14.24 -3.72
CA PRO A 307 -29.01 -15.32 -3.05
C PRO A 307 -30.43 -15.49 -3.62
N GLU A 308 -30.95 -16.72 -3.58
CA GLU A 308 -32.36 -16.98 -3.91
C GLU A 308 -33.28 -16.08 -3.09
N GLY A 309 -34.19 -15.38 -3.77
CA GLY A 309 -35.09 -14.37 -3.21
C GLY A 309 -34.58 -12.92 -3.27
N SER A 310 -33.36 -12.67 -3.75
CA SER A 310 -32.82 -11.30 -3.79
C SER A 310 -33.47 -10.43 -4.86
N LYS A 311 -33.74 -9.16 -4.52
CA LYS A 311 -34.22 -8.17 -5.50
C LYS A 311 -33.07 -7.69 -6.39
N VAL A 312 -33.30 -7.72 -7.69
CA VAL A 312 -32.32 -7.41 -8.73
C VAL A 312 -32.95 -6.56 -9.82
N GLU A 313 -32.10 -5.90 -10.60
CA GLU A 313 -32.49 -5.22 -11.83
C GLU A 313 -31.79 -5.86 -13.03
N VAL A 314 -32.54 -6.03 -14.11
CA VAL A 314 -32.09 -6.69 -15.33
C VAL A 314 -32.16 -5.73 -16.51
N THR A 315 -31.13 -5.70 -17.34
CA THR A 315 -31.14 -4.98 -18.62
C THR A 315 -31.15 -5.96 -19.80
N SER A 316 -31.74 -5.55 -20.92
CA SER A 316 -31.59 -6.26 -22.20
C SER A 316 -30.88 -5.37 -23.23
N ASN A 317 -30.18 -6.02 -24.16
CA ASN A 317 -29.56 -5.38 -25.32
C ASN A 317 -30.47 -5.40 -26.56
N ASP A 318 -31.67 -5.97 -26.45
CA ASP A 318 -32.63 -6.07 -27.55
C ASP A 318 -33.15 -4.70 -27.98
N GLU A 319 -33.49 -4.58 -29.27
CA GLU A 319 -34.04 -3.34 -29.82
C GLU A 319 -35.36 -2.98 -29.10
N GLY A 320 -35.43 -1.75 -28.59
CA GLY A 320 -36.56 -1.25 -27.80
C GLY A 320 -36.38 -1.35 -26.27
N PHE A 321 -35.48 -2.21 -25.77
CA PHE A 321 -35.23 -2.41 -24.33
C PHE A 321 -33.84 -1.93 -23.90
N ARG A 322 -32.98 -1.59 -24.86
CA ARG A 322 -31.64 -1.08 -24.62
C ARG A 322 -31.66 0.19 -23.78
N GLY A 323 -31.09 0.12 -22.59
CA GLY A 323 -30.96 1.23 -21.65
C GLY A 323 -32.00 1.26 -20.53
N ALA A 324 -32.92 0.30 -20.51
CA ALA A 324 -33.90 0.11 -19.44
C ALA A 324 -33.44 -0.96 -18.43
N TRP A 325 -33.78 -0.74 -17.16
CA TRP A 325 -33.57 -1.70 -16.08
C TRP A 325 -34.90 -2.16 -15.49
N PHE A 326 -35.21 -3.44 -15.60
CA PHE A 326 -36.45 -4.06 -15.14
C PHE A 326 -36.25 -4.73 -13.78
N GLN A 327 -37.16 -4.50 -12.85
CA GLN A 327 -37.09 -5.11 -11.52
C GLN A 327 -37.52 -6.57 -11.55
N GLY A 328 -36.82 -7.39 -10.77
CA GLY A 328 -37.16 -8.79 -10.59
C GLY A 328 -36.56 -9.40 -9.34
N THR A 329 -36.79 -10.68 -9.20
CA THR A 329 -36.38 -11.50 -8.07
C THR A 329 -35.50 -12.65 -8.57
N ALA A 330 -34.29 -12.74 -8.04
CA ALA A 330 -33.36 -13.84 -8.29
C ALA A 330 -33.94 -15.14 -7.72
N LEU A 331 -34.24 -16.12 -8.57
CA LEU A 331 -34.73 -17.42 -8.12
C LEU A 331 -33.57 -18.38 -7.87
N LYS A 332 -32.79 -18.69 -8.91
CA LYS A 332 -31.71 -19.67 -8.79
C LYS A 332 -30.71 -19.54 -9.93
N TYR A 333 -29.52 -20.10 -9.74
CA TYR A 333 -28.55 -20.27 -10.82
C TYR A 333 -28.87 -21.49 -11.67
N VAL A 334 -28.85 -21.30 -12.99
CA VAL A 334 -28.99 -22.37 -13.98
C VAL A 334 -27.77 -22.25 -14.91
N ASN A 335 -26.79 -23.13 -14.72
CA ASN A 335 -25.46 -23.02 -15.33
C ASN A 335 -24.78 -21.69 -14.96
N ASN A 336 -24.32 -20.90 -15.95
CA ASN A 336 -23.69 -19.59 -15.77
C ASN A 336 -24.69 -18.42 -15.87
N LYS A 337 -25.99 -18.72 -15.78
CA LYS A 337 -27.07 -17.73 -15.86
C LYS A 337 -27.87 -17.74 -14.56
N ILE A 338 -28.49 -16.61 -14.25
CA ILE A 338 -29.42 -16.47 -13.15
C ILE A 338 -30.85 -16.49 -13.70
N LEU A 339 -31.71 -17.30 -13.10
CA LEU A 339 -33.13 -17.31 -13.38
C LEU A 339 -33.77 -16.17 -12.58
N VAL A 340 -34.35 -15.20 -13.28
CA VAL A 340 -35.00 -14.03 -12.66
C VAL A 340 -36.48 -14.06 -13.00
N GLU A 341 -37.32 -13.87 -11.98
CA GLU A 341 -38.76 -13.62 -12.12
C GLU A 341 -38.98 -12.11 -12.09
N TYR A 342 -39.56 -11.53 -13.15
CA TYR A 342 -39.80 -10.08 -13.20
C TYR A 342 -41.01 -9.68 -12.37
N ASP A 343 -40.93 -8.52 -11.72
CA ASP A 343 -41.99 -8.04 -10.83
C ASP A 343 -43.23 -7.54 -11.62
N ALA A 344 -43.00 -6.88 -12.76
CA ALA A 344 -44.04 -6.22 -13.56
C ALA A 344 -44.36 -6.92 -14.91
N LEU A 345 -43.44 -7.72 -15.45
CA LEU A 345 -43.61 -8.36 -16.76
C LEU A 345 -44.35 -9.70 -16.64
N LYS A 346 -45.18 -10.03 -17.64
CA LYS A 346 -45.97 -11.27 -17.72
C LYS A 346 -45.46 -12.18 -18.83
N ALA A 347 -45.64 -13.49 -18.65
CA ALA A 347 -45.41 -14.48 -19.69
C ALA A 347 -46.52 -14.41 -20.77
N ASP A 348 -46.37 -15.17 -21.86
CA ASP A 348 -47.33 -15.23 -22.99
C ASP A 348 -48.77 -15.60 -22.58
N ASP A 349 -48.94 -16.20 -21.39
CA ASP A 349 -50.27 -16.50 -20.83
C ASP A 349 -50.97 -15.30 -20.17
N GLU A 350 -50.29 -14.14 -20.09
CA GLU A 350 -50.74 -12.88 -19.47
C GLU A 350 -51.13 -12.97 -17.98
N THR A 351 -50.85 -14.12 -17.34
CA THR A 351 -51.29 -14.41 -15.97
C THR A 351 -50.11 -14.66 -15.03
N THR A 352 -49.07 -15.33 -15.51
CA THR A 352 -47.89 -15.66 -14.71
C THR A 352 -46.79 -14.62 -14.89
N PRO A 353 -46.00 -14.32 -13.84
CA PRO A 353 -44.81 -13.48 -13.98
C PRO A 353 -43.83 -14.05 -15.01
N LEU A 354 -43.25 -13.19 -15.84
CA LEU A 354 -42.22 -13.61 -16.78
C LEU A 354 -40.99 -14.09 -16.01
N THR A 355 -40.45 -15.25 -16.41
CA THR A 355 -39.24 -15.81 -15.82
C THR A 355 -38.23 -16.12 -16.92
N GLU A 356 -37.02 -15.57 -16.82
CA GLU A 356 -35.98 -15.72 -17.84
C GLU A 356 -34.62 -16.06 -17.25
N ALA A 357 -33.82 -16.81 -18.02
CA ALA A 357 -32.43 -17.12 -17.66
C ALA A 357 -31.49 -16.07 -18.26
N ILE A 358 -30.98 -15.19 -17.40
CA ILE A 358 -30.21 -14.01 -17.76
C ILE A 358 -28.72 -14.21 -17.46
N GLU A 359 -27.86 -13.73 -18.35
CA GLU A 359 -26.42 -13.71 -18.08
C GLU A 359 -26.11 -12.74 -16.93
N VAL A 360 -25.28 -13.15 -15.97
CA VAL A 360 -24.99 -12.38 -14.75
C VAL A 360 -24.53 -10.95 -15.03
N GLN A 361 -23.85 -10.71 -16.15
CA GLN A 361 -23.39 -9.37 -16.57
C GLN A 361 -24.53 -8.37 -16.89
N HIS A 362 -25.74 -8.86 -17.17
CA HIS A 362 -26.93 -8.05 -17.41
C HIS A 362 -27.78 -7.87 -16.16
N VAL A 363 -27.29 -8.32 -15.00
CA VAL A 363 -27.99 -8.26 -13.72
C VAL A 363 -27.18 -7.41 -12.74
N ARG A 364 -27.86 -6.52 -12.01
CA ARG A 364 -27.32 -5.73 -10.92
C ARG A 364 -28.22 -5.83 -9.70
N PRO A 365 -27.76 -5.56 -8.48
CA PRO A 365 -28.66 -5.39 -7.33
C PRO A 365 -29.62 -4.21 -7.57
N CYS A 366 -30.59 -3.97 -6.69
CA CYS A 366 -31.31 -2.69 -6.72
C CYS A 366 -30.41 -1.55 -6.20
N PRO A 367 -30.54 -0.32 -6.72
CA PRO A 367 -29.78 0.81 -6.20
C PRO A 367 -30.17 1.15 -4.77
N PRO A 368 -29.30 1.81 -4.00
CA PRO A 368 -29.58 2.18 -2.62
C PRO A 368 -30.80 3.10 -2.54
N ASP A 369 -31.66 2.87 -1.53
CA ASP A 369 -32.81 3.73 -1.26
C ASP A 369 -32.37 5.17 -0.93
N SER A 370 -32.37 6.03 -1.94
CA SER A 370 -32.12 7.46 -1.76
C SER A 370 -33.44 8.16 -1.49
N ILE A 371 -33.76 8.39 -0.21
CA ILE A 371 -34.91 9.22 0.15
C ILE A 371 -34.55 10.68 -0.17
N VAL A 372 -34.90 11.14 -1.37
CA VAL A 372 -34.72 12.54 -1.78
C VAL A 372 -35.84 13.40 -1.18
N THR A 373 -35.74 13.69 0.12
CA THR A 373 -36.74 14.51 0.84
C THR A 373 -36.83 15.97 0.36
N SER A 374 -35.83 16.46 -0.36
CA SER A 374 -35.72 17.86 -0.81
C SER A 374 -36.23 18.13 -2.24
N GLY A 375 -36.72 17.11 -2.95
CA GLY A 375 -37.02 17.20 -4.38
C GLY A 375 -35.76 17.17 -5.27
N PHE A 376 -35.96 17.09 -6.59
CA PHE A 376 -34.89 17.09 -7.60
C PHE A 376 -34.62 18.49 -8.15
N ASN A 377 -33.39 18.76 -8.55
CA ASN A 377 -32.98 20.03 -9.17
C ASN A 377 -32.91 19.92 -10.70
N LEU A 378 -32.92 21.07 -11.36
CA LEU A 378 -32.64 21.16 -12.78
C LEU A 378 -31.24 20.58 -13.06
N LEU A 379 -31.13 19.78 -14.13
CA LEU A 379 -29.93 19.04 -14.55
C LEU A 379 -29.51 17.85 -13.68
N ASP A 380 -30.28 17.50 -12.64
CA ASP A 380 -30.05 16.25 -11.93
C ASP A 380 -30.26 15.06 -12.89
N GLU A 381 -29.33 14.11 -12.87
CA GLU A 381 -29.47 12.82 -13.57
C GLU A 381 -30.28 11.86 -12.69
N VAL A 382 -31.34 11.29 -13.27
CA VAL A 382 -32.34 10.49 -12.57
C VAL A 382 -32.63 9.21 -13.34
N ASP A 383 -33.04 8.17 -12.62
CA ASP A 383 -33.75 7.04 -13.21
C ASP A 383 -35.25 7.32 -13.11
N ALA A 384 -35.96 7.30 -14.23
CA ALA A 384 -37.40 7.46 -14.32
C ALA A 384 -38.08 6.13 -14.61
N CYS A 385 -39.11 5.78 -13.82
CA CYS A 385 -39.90 4.58 -14.03
C CYS A 385 -40.94 4.81 -15.14
N TRP A 386 -40.71 4.17 -16.30
CA TRP A 386 -41.55 4.30 -17.49
C TRP A 386 -41.62 2.95 -18.23
N ASN A 387 -42.82 2.54 -18.65
CA ASN A 387 -43.07 1.23 -19.27
C ASN A 387 -42.44 0.06 -18.47
N ASP A 388 -42.71 0.02 -17.17
CA ASP A 388 -42.28 -1.04 -16.24
C ASP A 388 -40.76 -1.19 -16.04
N GLY A 389 -39.97 -0.24 -16.56
CA GLY A 389 -38.51 -0.19 -16.41
C GLY A 389 -38.00 1.16 -15.93
N TRP A 390 -36.79 1.17 -15.38
CA TRP A 390 -36.05 2.37 -15.00
C TRP A 390 -35.18 2.86 -16.14
N TRP A 391 -35.36 4.12 -16.54
CA TRP A 391 -34.67 4.76 -17.66
C TRP A 391 -33.85 5.95 -17.20
N VAL A 392 -32.60 6.05 -17.67
CA VAL A 392 -31.72 7.18 -17.35
C VAL A 392 -32.16 8.42 -18.11
N GLY A 393 -32.41 9.51 -17.40
CA GLY A 393 -32.78 10.80 -17.95
C GLY A 393 -32.23 11.97 -17.11
N VAL A 394 -32.45 13.18 -17.59
CA VAL A 394 -32.00 14.41 -16.91
C VAL A 394 -33.19 15.31 -16.65
N ILE A 395 -33.29 15.89 -15.46
CA ILE A 395 -34.35 16.85 -15.13
C ILE A 395 -34.16 18.10 -16.00
N SER A 396 -35.05 18.30 -16.97
CA SER A 396 -35.02 19.46 -17.88
C SER A 396 -35.92 20.61 -17.40
N LYS A 397 -36.86 20.33 -16.50
CA LYS A 397 -37.68 21.36 -15.84
C LYS A 397 -38.23 20.88 -14.51
N VAL A 398 -38.20 21.75 -13.50
CA VAL A 398 -38.93 21.56 -12.24
C VAL A 398 -40.25 22.32 -12.33
N ILE A 399 -41.39 21.61 -12.28
CA ILE A 399 -42.72 22.23 -12.40
C ILE A 399 -43.21 22.67 -11.02
N ASP A 400 -43.11 21.78 -10.04
CA ASP A 400 -43.34 22.02 -8.62
C ASP A 400 -42.56 20.98 -7.79
N ASN A 401 -42.76 20.94 -6.46
CA ASN A 401 -42.02 20.06 -5.57
C ASN A 401 -42.30 18.55 -5.80
N GLN A 402 -43.35 18.19 -6.55
CA GLN A 402 -43.73 16.80 -6.80
C GLN A 402 -43.74 16.42 -8.28
N ARG A 403 -43.59 17.36 -9.22
CA ARG A 403 -43.66 17.08 -10.67
C ARG A 403 -42.47 17.68 -11.41
N TYR A 404 -41.89 16.86 -12.27
CA TYR A 404 -40.64 17.16 -12.99
C TYR A 404 -40.79 16.77 -14.45
N MET A 405 -40.13 17.51 -15.34
CA MET A 405 -39.93 17.12 -16.73
C MET A 405 -38.56 16.46 -16.85
N VAL A 406 -38.52 15.25 -17.40
CA VAL A 406 -37.28 14.50 -17.63
C VAL A 406 -37.03 14.41 -19.12
N TYR A 407 -35.85 14.86 -19.55
CA TYR A 407 -35.36 14.71 -20.91
C TYR A 407 -34.58 13.40 -21.04
N PHE A 408 -34.95 12.59 -22.03
CA PHE A 408 -34.26 11.35 -22.37
C PHE A 408 -33.47 11.51 -23.66
N LYS A 409 -32.15 11.44 -23.54
CA LYS A 409 -31.23 11.58 -24.68
C LYS A 409 -31.42 10.46 -25.73
N SER A 410 -31.77 9.25 -25.31
CA SER A 410 -31.86 8.07 -26.17
C SER A 410 -32.96 8.16 -27.22
N PHE A 411 -34.07 8.84 -26.92
CA PHE A 411 -35.21 9.02 -27.83
C PHE A 411 -35.57 10.49 -28.07
N ASN A 412 -34.83 11.44 -27.48
CA ASN A 412 -34.96 12.88 -27.68
C ASN A 412 -36.36 13.41 -27.36
N GLU A 413 -36.93 12.96 -26.25
CA GLU A 413 -38.25 13.38 -25.75
C GLU A 413 -38.17 13.90 -24.32
N GLU A 414 -39.17 14.69 -23.94
CA GLU A 414 -39.39 15.17 -22.59
C GLU A 414 -40.74 14.66 -22.07
N ILE A 415 -40.75 14.04 -20.88
CA ILE A 415 -41.95 13.44 -20.29
C ILE A 415 -42.10 13.92 -18.84
N GLU A 416 -43.34 14.20 -18.41
CA GLU A 416 -43.66 14.60 -17.04
C GLU A 416 -43.75 13.38 -16.11
N PHE A 417 -43.05 13.45 -14.98
CA PHE A 417 -43.06 12.41 -13.94
C PHE A 417 -43.39 13.00 -12.57
N GLY A 418 -44.12 12.22 -11.77
CA GLY A 418 -44.25 12.46 -10.34
C GLY A 418 -42.97 12.09 -9.57
N HIS A 419 -42.78 12.68 -8.38
CA HIS A 419 -41.62 12.43 -7.53
C HIS A 419 -41.41 10.93 -7.22
N GLU A 420 -42.48 10.18 -6.99
CA GLU A 420 -42.44 8.74 -6.68
C GLU A 420 -42.03 7.86 -7.87
N GLN A 421 -42.07 8.42 -9.09
CA GLN A 421 -41.64 7.73 -10.31
C GLN A 421 -40.18 8.01 -10.65
N LEU A 422 -39.48 8.79 -9.82
CA LEU A 422 -38.10 9.18 -10.03
C LEU A 422 -37.23 8.74 -8.86
N ARG A 423 -35.99 8.39 -9.16
CA ARG A 423 -34.92 8.20 -8.17
C ARG A 423 -33.63 8.80 -8.71
N LEU A 424 -32.67 9.08 -7.84
CA LEU A 424 -31.34 9.51 -8.30
C LEU A 424 -30.69 8.41 -9.14
N HIS A 425 -30.05 8.81 -10.24
CA HIS A 425 -29.30 7.89 -11.07
C HIS A 425 -28.01 7.44 -10.38
N PHE A 426 -27.75 6.14 -10.42
CA PHE A 426 -26.47 5.54 -10.05
C PHE A 426 -26.04 4.54 -11.13
N ASP A 427 -24.77 4.61 -11.50
CA ASP A 427 -24.12 3.66 -12.39
C ASP A 427 -23.68 2.41 -11.62
N TRP A 428 -23.90 1.23 -12.18
CA TRP A 428 -23.34 -0.02 -11.64
C TRP A 428 -22.05 -0.37 -12.38
N VAL A 429 -20.89 -0.12 -11.76
CA VAL A 429 -19.57 -0.31 -12.38
C VAL A 429 -18.67 -1.15 -11.47
N GLY A 430 -18.21 -2.29 -11.97
CA GLY A 430 -17.26 -3.15 -11.27
C GLY A 430 -17.77 -3.67 -9.92
N GLY A 431 -19.08 -3.96 -9.83
CA GLY A 431 -19.70 -4.46 -8.60
C GLY A 431 -20.09 -3.37 -7.59
N ARG A 432 -20.15 -2.10 -8.00
CA ARG A 432 -20.43 -0.95 -7.12
C ARG A 432 -21.39 0.05 -7.76
N TRP A 433 -22.19 0.70 -6.91
CA TRP A 433 -22.96 1.89 -7.28
C TRP A 433 -22.07 3.13 -7.25
N MET A 434 -22.01 3.82 -8.37
CA MET A 434 -21.26 5.05 -8.58
C MET A 434 -22.27 6.16 -8.93
N ARG A 435 -22.02 7.39 -8.49
CA ARG A 435 -22.81 8.54 -8.92
C ARG A 435 -21.94 9.41 -9.80
N ALA A 436 -22.45 9.85 -10.95
CA ALA A 436 -21.81 10.92 -11.69
C ALA A 436 -21.72 12.17 -10.80
N SER A 437 -20.50 12.68 -10.59
CA SER A 437 -20.33 14.01 -10.00
C SER A 437 -20.88 15.03 -11.00
N MET A 438 -21.72 15.96 -10.55
CA MET A 438 -22.08 17.15 -11.35
C MET A 438 -20.79 17.84 -11.80
N GLY A 439 -20.41 17.62 -13.05
CA GLY A 439 -19.40 18.39 -13.73
C GLY A 439 -20.01 19.73 -14.12
N LEU A 440 -19.85 20.73 -13.26
CA LEU A 440 -19.68 22.17 -13.49
C LEU A 440 -20.21 22.92 -12.27
N GLU A 441 -19.32 23.35 -11.38
CA GLU A 441 -19.41 24.73 -10.90
C GLU A 441 -18.12 25.43 -11.29
N ALA A 442 -18.34 26.48 -12.06
CA ALA A 442 -17.32 27.33 -12.64
C ALA A 442 -16.56 28.07 -11.54
N TRP A 443 -15.34 28.43 -11.89
CA TRP A 443 -14.55 29.45 -11.21
C TRP A 443 -15.39 30.71 -11.00
N GLY A 444 -15.41 31.19 -9.76
CA GLY A 444 -15.90 32.50 -9.35
C GLY A 444 -15.05 33.02 -8.21
#